data_AF-A0A1Y2D9X7-F1
#
_entry.id   AF-A0A1Y2D9X7-F1
#
_cell.length_a   1.000
_cell.length_b   1.000
_cell.length_c   1.000
_cell.angle_alpha   90.00
_cell.angle_beta   90.00
_cell.angle_gamma   90.00
#
_symmetry.space_group_name_H-M   'P 1'
#
loop_
_entity.id
_entity.type
_entity.pdbx_description
1 polymer ?
#
loop_
_entity_poly.entity_id
_entity_poly.type
_entity_poly.pdbx_seq_one_letter_code
_entity_poly.pdbx_strand_id
1 'polypeptide(L)'
;MTVSCLALARSHAIAAEISTKLSSPRVAGILTPPYSKSTLSLALHVLEPTPKGIVIGPLFSEHADEVIQTFEQVQKELGVEGGVAWCLPPSVLADGGIEGVAKWTREHFESAGIALDETPMTCLPSSLVLGKHREIARDFGATLSDLCTLSGIYVDDFSEAAVSQALHLMHPAPRVMLVGGGFLDDAPKAKALFEHFWQTNPDRKGAEEGTAFVSVDPSIWKEKGKEGVAEHLRKGIKKGLSL
;
A
#
# COMPACT_ATOMS: atom_id res chain seq x y z
N MET A 1 7.63 -15.08 0.69
CA MET A 1 6.46 -14.18 0.71
C MET A 1 6.87 -12.98 1.51
N THR A 2 6.82 -11.79 0.92
CA THR A 2 7.19 -10.56 1.62
C THR A 2 6.15 -10.26 2.69
N VAL A 3 6.59 -10.12 3.93
CA VAL A 3 5.74 -9.73 5.06
C VAL A 3 5.58 -8.22 5.04
N SER A 4 4.33 -7.75 5.05
CA SER A 4 4.02 -6.32 5.15
C SER A 4 3.45 -5.96 6.52
N CYS A 5 3.65 -4.70 6.91
CA CYS A 5 3.04 -4.10 8.06
C CYS A 5 2.37 -2.76 7.73
N LEU A 6 1.38 -2.40 8.55
CA LEU A 6 0.78 -1.07 8.58
C LEU A 6 1.35 -0.32 9.79
N ALA A 7 1.90 0.87 9.56
CA ALA A 7 2.39 1.73 10.63
C ALA A 7 1.34 2.79 10.97
N LEU A 8 0.94 2.89 12.24
CA LEU A 8 0.16 4.01 12.76
C LEU A 8 1.14 5.01 13.38
N ALA A 9 1.36 6.14 12.72
CA ALA A 9 2.47 7.04 13.05
C ALA A 9 2.03 8.50 13.11
N ARG A 10 2.75 9.30 13.91
CA ARG A 10 2.51 10.76 14.01
C ARG A 10 2.69 11.49 12.68
N SER A 11 3.66 11.05 11.89
CA SER A 11 4.12 11.73 10.69
C SER A 11 4.49 10.71 9.64
N HIS A 12 4.06 10.97 8.41
CA HIS A 12 4.43 10.17 7.26
C HIS A 12 5.94 10.20 7.00
N ALA A 13 6.62 11.35 7.22
CA ALA A 13 8.05 11.47 7.03
C ALA A 13 8.85 10.56 7.97
N ILE A 14 8.49 10.55 9.27
CA ILE A 14 9.16 9.71 10.27
C ILE A 14 8.94 8.22 9.96
N ALA A 15 7.70 7.85 9.63
CA ALA A 15 7.39 6.46 9.29
C ALA A 15 8.06 6.01 7.99
N ALA A 16 8.17 6.90 7.00
CA ALA A 16 8.94 6.64 5.78
C ALA A 16 10.43 6.44 6.09
N GLU A 17 11.01 7.25 6.97
CA GLU A 17 12.41 7.09 7.37
C GLU A 17 12.63 5.74 8.08
N ILE A 18 11.76 5.37 9.02
CA ILE A 18 11.78 4.04 9.65
C ILE A 18 11.64 2.92 8.61
N SER A 19 10.72 3.07 7.65
CA SER A 19 10.50 2.12 6.56
C SER A 19 11.77 1.92 5.72
N THR A 20 12.52 2.97 5.41
CA THR A 20 13.79 2.83 4.66
C THR A 20 14.86 2.06 5.41
N LYS A 21 14.80 2.03 6.75
CA LYS A 21 15.69 1.24 7.62
C LYS A 21 15.19 -0.21 7.81
N LEU A 22 13.90 -0.44 7.58
CA LEU A 22 13.25 -1.74 7.61
C LEU A 22 13.25 -2.36 6.21
N SER A 23 14.26 -3.18 5.92
CA SER A 23 14.23 -4.05 4.72
C SER A 23 13.10 -5.08 4.81
N SER A 24 12.82 -5.57 6.02
CA SER A 24 11.78 -6.54 6.34
C SER A 24 11.44 -6.47 7.84
N PRO A 25 10.15 -6.50 8.24
CA PRO A 25 8.96 -6.48 7.39
C PRO A 25 8.81 -5.13 6.67
N ARG A 26 8.16 -5.13 5.51
CA ARG A 26 7.97 -3.93 4.71
C ARG A 26 6.81 -3.10 5.26
N VAL A 27 7.00 -1.79 5.45
CA VAL A 27 5.87 -0.89 5.68
C VAL A 27 5.11 -0.71 4.37
N ALA A 28 3.93 -1.32 4.25
CA ALA A 28 3.08 -1.21 3.07
C ALA A 28 2.18 0.04 3.10
N GLY A 29 1.89 0.55 4.30
CA GLY A 29 1.13 1.78 4.46
C GLY A 29 1.39 2.47 5.78
N ILE A 30 1.06 3.75 5.82
CA ILE A 30 1.22 4.62 6.97
C ILE A 30 -0.11 5.34 7.21
N LEU A 31 -0.68 5.13 8.40
CA LEU A 31 -1.85 5.87 8.87
C LEU A 31 -1.43 6.96 9.85
N THR A 32 -1.75 8.21 9.52
CA THR A 32 -1.49 9.37 10.39
C THR A 32 -2.77 9.88 11.05
N PRO A 33 -2.69 10.61 12.18
CA PRO A 33 -3.88 11.19 12.81
C PRO A 33 -4.67 12.12 11.87
N PRO A 34 -5.98 12.30 12.11
CA PRO A 34 -6.77 11.72 13.21
C PRO A 34 -7.12 10.24 13.00
N TYR A 35 -7.25 9.48 14.09
CA TYR A 35 -7.69 8.09 14.03
C TYR A 35 -9.18 7.99 13.66
N SER A 36 -9.51 7.04 12.78
CA SER A 36 -10.88 6.54 12.64
C SER A 36 -10.88 5.06 12.28
N LYS A 37 -11.85 4.32 12.83
CA LYS A 37 -12.06 2.91 12.51
C LYS A 37 -12.28 2.66 11.02
N SER A 38 -13.04 3.54 10.36
CA SER A 38 -13.30 3.45 8.93
C SER A 38 -12.02 3.58 8.11
N THR A 39 -11.12 4.48 8.49
CA THR A 39 -9.84 4.67 7.79
C THR A 39 -8.92 3.48 8.02
N LEU A 40 -8.86 2.95 9.25
CA LEU A 40 -8.09 1.75 9.54
C LEU A 40 -8.61 0.55 8.74
N SER A 41 -9.93 0.37 8.68
CA SER A 41 -10.55 -0.69 7.89
C SER A 41 -10.22 -0.54 6.41
N LEU A 42 -10.41 0.65 5.83
CA LEU A 42 -10.00 0.93 4.45
C LEU A 42 -8.52 0.60 4.23
N ALA A 43 -7.66 0.98 5.16
CA ALA A 43 -6.23 0.75 5.04
C ALA A 43 -5.88 -0.74 4.93
N LEU A 44 -6.46 -1.56 5.80
CA LEU A 44 -6.22 -2.99 5.82
C LEU A 44 -6.80 -3.69 4.59
N HIS A 45 -7.90 -3.18 4.04
CA HIS A 45 -8.47 -3.68 2.78
C HIS A 45 -7.63 -3.26 1.58
N VAL A 46 -7.10 -2.04 1.55
CA VAL A 46 -6.42 -1.52 0.36
C VAL A 46 -5.02 -2.09 0.19
N LEU A 47 -4.27 -2.27 1.27
CA LEU A 47 -2.85 -2.59 1.18
C LEU A 47 -2.58 -4.00 0.61
N GLU A 48 -1.55 -4.08 -0.24
CA GLU A 48 -1.04 -5.33 -0.80
C GLU A 48 0.50 -5.40 -0.72
N PRO A 49 1.08 -6.54 -0.28
CA PRO A 49 0.39 -7.68 0.34
C PRO A 49 -0.38 -7.24 1.59
N THR A 50 -1.49 -7.91 1.89
CA THR A 50 -2.30 -7.58 3.08
C THR A 50 -1.42 -7.61 4.34
N PRO A 51 -1.43 -6.54 5.17
CA PRO A 51 -0.58 -6.46 6.35
C PRO A 51 -0.74 -7.66 7.28
N LYS A 52 0.39 -8.30 7.62
CA LYS A 52 0.49 -9.33 8.66
C LYS A 52 0.84 -8.76 10.02
N GLY A 53 1.23 -7.48 10.10
CA GLY A 53 1.26 -6.83 11.39
C GLY A 53 0.96 -5.35 11.38
N ILE A 54 0.62 -4.85 12.56
CA ILE A 54 0.42 -3.43 12.82
C ILE A 54 1.41 -2.96 13.89
N VAL A 55 2.10 -1.86 13.60
CA VAL A 55 2.88 -1.12 14.60
C VAL A 55 2.08 0.11 15.01
N ILE A 56 1.56 0.11 16.24
CA ILE A 56 0.74 1.17 16.82
C ILE A 56 1.68 2.16 17.51
N GLY A 57 1.90 3.31 16.89
CA GLY A 57 2.73 4.36 17.47
C GLY A 57 2.14 4.91 18.78
N PRO A 58 2.96 5.52 19.66
CA PRO A 58 2.53 6.01 20.97
C PRO A 58 1.32 6.95 20.96
N LEU A 59 1.12 7.72 19.89
CA LEU A 59 -0.03 8.63 19.77
C LEU A 59 -1.36 7.91 19.54
N PHE A 60 -1.34 6.64 19.18
CA PHE A 60 -2.52 5.83 18.97
C PHE A 60 -2.75 4.84 20.13
N SER A 61 -1.97 4.93 21.22
CA SER A 61 -2.04 3.97 22.31
C SER A 61 -3.40 3.95 23.02
N GLU A 62 -4.08 5.10 23.08
CA GLU A 62 -5.45 5.17 23.63
C GLU A 62 -6.49 4.43 22.77
N HIS A 63 -6.18 4.22 21.49
CA HIS A 63 -7.01 3.47 20.54
C HIS A 63 -6.50 2.04 20.33
N ALA A 64 -5.49 1.58 21.08
CA ALA A 64 -4.81 0.32 20.83
C ALA A 64 -5.77 -0.88 20.77
N ASP A 65 -6.65 -1.03 21.76
CA ASP A 65 -7.60 -2.14 21.81
C ASP A 65 -8.56 -2.12 20.61
N GLU A 66 -9.01 -0.94 20.21
CA GLU A 66 -9.91 -0.76 19.06
C GLU A 66 -9.19 -1.07 17.74
N VAL A 67 -7.94 -0.65 17.62
CA VAL A 67 -7.07 -0.95 16.47
C VAL A 67 -6.87 -2.46 16.35
N ILE A 68 -6.55 -3.14 17.46
CA ILE A 68 -6.33 -4.59 17.52
C ILE A 68 -7.60 -5.33 17.10
N GLN A 69 -8.75 -4.98 17.69
CA GLN A 69 -10.04 -5.60 17.35
C GLN A 69 -10.40 -5.42 15.87
N THR A 70 -10.19 -4.21 15.34
CA THR A 70 -10.45 -3.92 13.92
C THR A 70 -9.51 -4.70 13.01
N PHE A 71 -8.24 -4.81 13.40
CA PHE A 71 -7.25 -5.59 12.66
C PHE A 71 -7.61 -7.07 12.61
N GLU A 72 -7.90 -7.68 13.76
CA GLU A 72 -8.31 -9.08 13.85
C GLU A 72 -9.58 -9.36 13.04
N GLN A 73 -10.56 -8.44 13.09
CA GLN A 73 -11.78 -8.54 12.31
C GLN A 73 -11.47 -8.55 10.80
N VAL A 74 -10.71 -7.58 10.31
CA VAL A 74 -10.40 -7.48 8.88
C VAL A 74 -9.52 -8.65 8.42
N GLN A 75 -8.58 -9.12 9.24
CA GLN A 75 -7.79 -10.30 8.93
C GLN A 75 -8.67 -11.54 8.77
N LYS A 76 -9.66 -11.73 9.64
CA LYS A 76 -10.62 -12.82 9.51
C LYS A 76 -11.46 -12.70 8.24
N GLU A 77 -11.93 -11.49 7.92
CA GLU A 77 -12.70 -11.21 6.69
C GLU A 77 -11.88 -11.50 5.42
N LEU A 78 -10.59 -11.19 5.43
CA LEU A 78 -9.67 -11.40 4.31
C LEU A 78 -8.98 -12.78 4.31
N GLY A 79 -9.25 -13.64 5.30
CA GLY A 79 -8.63 -14.96 5.43
C GLY A 79 -7.11 -14.92 5.68
N VAL A 80 -6.61 -13.88 6.37
CA VAL A 80 -5.20 -13.74 6.74
C VAL A 80 -4.98 -14.36 8.11
N GLU A 81 -4.16 -15.41 8.17
CA GLU A 81 -3.81 -16.07 9.43
C GLU A 81 -2.49 -15.53 10.03
N GLY A 82 -2.42 -15.54 11.36
CA GLY A 82 -1.19 -15.28 12.12
C GLY A 82 -0.76 -13.82 12.16
N GLY A 83 -1.71 -12.88 12.12
CA GLY A 83 -1.37 -11.48 12.28
C GLY A 83 -1.12 -11.06 13.72
N VAL A 84 -0.41 -9.95 13.85
CA VAL A 84 0.09 -9.44 15.13
C VAL A 84 0.01 -7.92 15.16
N ALA A 85 -0.34 -7.36 16.31
CA ALA A 85 -0.39 -5.93 16.51
C ALA A 85 0.37 -5.57 17.78
N TRP A 86 1.22 -4.55 17.71
CA TRP A 86 2.02 -4.12 18.85
C TRP A 86 1.97 -2.62 19.07
N CYS A 87 1.87 -2.25 20.34
CA CYS A 87 2.03 -0.87 20.78
C CYS A 87 3.51 -0.57 20.95
N LEU A 88 4.03 0.34 20.12
CA LEU A 88 5.39 0.83 20.23
C LEU A 88 5.52 1.64 21.54
N PRO A 89 6.39 1.23 22.47
CA PRO A 89 6.59 1.98 23.71
C PRO A 89 7.20 3.36 23.42
N PRO A 90 6.79 4.43 24.13
CA PRO A 90 7.35 5.77 23.94
C PRO A 90 8.89 5.83 24.12
N SER A 91 9.43 5.00 25.02
CA SER A 91 10.87 4.93 25.30
C SER A 91 11.69 4.45 24.10
N VAL A 92 11.15 3.59 23.24
CA VAL A 92 11.89 3.08 22.07
C VAL A 92 12.30 4.20 21.13
N LEU A 93 11.38 5.14 20.87
CA LEU A 93 11.67 6.31 20.05
C LEU A 93 12.51 7.34 20.82
N ALA A 94 12.26 7.53 22.12
CA ALA A 94 12.97 8.51 22.94
C ALA A 94 14.46 8.17 23.12
N ASP A 95 14.78 6.89 23.35
CA ASP A 95 16.13 6.44 23.70
C ASP A 95 16.91 5.98 22.46
N GLY A 96 16.23 5.30 21.52
CA GLY A 96 16.85 4.69 20.34
C GLY A 96 16.65 5.45 19.04
N GLY A 97 15.78 6.48 19.03
CA GLY A 97 15.43 7.21 17.82
C GLY A 97 14.86 6.30 16.74
N ILE A 98 15.06 6.67 15.48
CA ILE A 98 14.55 5.95 14.30
C ILE A 98 15.15 4.54 14.18
N GLU A 99 16.45 4.40 14.46
CA GLU A 99 17.13 3.10 14.46
C GLU A 99 16.58 2.17 15.54
N GLY A 100 16.29 2.71 16.72
CA GLY A 100 15.65 1.96 17.80
C GLY A 100 14.28 1.42 17.42
N VAL A 101 13.44 2.24 16.76
CA VAL A 101 12.12 1.81 16.29
C VAL A 101 12.22 0.74 15.21
N ALA A 102 13.12 0.91 14.25
CA ALA A 102 13.35 -0.10 13.20
C ALA A 102 13.83 -1.42 13.81
N LYS A 103 14.82 -1.38 14.70
CA LYS A 103 15.31 -2.56 15.42
C LYS A 103 14.21 -3.25 16.22
N TRP A 104 13.49 -2.50 17.05
CA TRP A 104 12.40 -3.02 17.88
C TRP A 104 11.31 -3.69 17.04
N THR A 105 10.93 -3.06 15.92
CA THR A 105 9.91 -3.60 15.01
C THR A 105 10.36 -4.95 14.45
N ARG A 106 11.60 -5.06 13.98
CA ARG A 106 12.15 -6.32 13.45
C ARG A 106 12.11 -7.44 14.48
N GLU A 107 12.63 -7.19 15.68
CA GLU A 107 12.71 -8.18 16.76
C GLU A 107 11.31 -8.71 17.15
N HIS A 108 10.29 -7.85 17.12
CA HIS A 108 8.92 -8.27 17.45
C HIS A 108 8.31 -9.17 16.38
N PHE A 109 8.51 -8.87 15.10
CA PHE A 109 8.07 -9.77 14.02
C PHE A 109 8.78 -11.11 14.06
N GLU A 110 10.08 -11.14 14.31
CA GLU A 110 10.85 -12.38 14.47
C GLU A 110 10.34 -13.21 15.67
N SER A 111 10.08 -12.56 16.81
CA SER A 111 9.57 -13.23 18.01
C SER A 111 8.18 -13.86 17.82
N ALA A 112 7.37 -13.32 16.91
CA ALA A 112 6.08 -13.87 16.53
C ALA A 112 6.19 -15.03 15.52
N GLY A 113 7.39 -15.45 15.14
CA GLY A 113 7.61 -16.51 14.16
C GLY A 113 7.27 -16.08 12.73
N ILE A 114 7.18 -14.77 12.47
CA ILE A 114 6.92 -14.24 11.14
C ILE A 114 8.24 -14.15 10.39
N ALA A 115 8.43 -15.04 9.40
CA ALA A 115 9.65 -15.09 8.61
C ALA A 115 9.87 -13.78 7.84
N LEU A 116 10.92 -13.07 8.20
CA LEU A 116 11.34 -11.85 7.53
C LEU A 116 12.19 -12.20 6.30
N ASP A 117 11.83 -11.60 5.17
CA ASP A 117 12.53 -11.75 3.90
C ASP A 117 13.48 -10.56 3.72
N GLU A 118 14.78 -10.78 3.87
CA GLU A 118 15.82 -9.75 3.74
C GLU A 118 16.23 -9.48 2.29
N THR A 119 15.55 -10.09 1.30
CA THR A 119 15.88 -9.88 -0.11
C THR A 119 15.81 -8.38 -0.45
N PRO A 120 16.88 -7.77 -0.97
CA PRO A 120 16.89 -6.37 -1.36
C PRO A 120 15.75 -6.11 -2.34
N MET A 121 14.88 -5.16 -2.02
CA MET A 121 13.80 -4.81 -2.94
C MET A 121 14.38 -4.26 -4.24
N THR A 122 13.87 -4.77 -5.35
CA THR A 122 14.01 -4.12 -6.64
C THR A 122 13.35 -2.75 -6.55
N CYS A 123 14.02 -1.68 -7.01
CA CYS A 123 13.51 -0.31 -7.06
C CYS A 123 12.39 -0.12 -8.12
N LEU A 124 11.45 -1.07 -8.20
CA LEU A 124 10.34 -0.96 -9.12
C LEU A 124 9.30 0.01 -8.56
N PRO A 125 8.68 0.85 -9.42
CA PRO A 125 7.64 1.78 -9.02
C PRO A 125 6.46 1.03 -8.39
N SER A 126 5.88 1.59 -7.33
CA SER A 126 4.67 1.04 -6.71
C SER A 126 3.42 1.32 -7.54
N SER A 127 2.47 0.39 -7.52
CA SER A 127 1.17 0.54 -8.20
C SER A 127 -0.03 0.44 -7.27
N LEU A 128 -1.05 1.26 -7.54
CA LEU A 128 -2.42 1.11 -7.03
C LEU A 128 -3.32 0.61 -8.16
N VAL A 129 -4.08 -0.45 -7.91
CA VAL A 129 -5.06 -0.98 -8.86
C VAL A 129 -6.47 -0.71 -8.35
N LEU A 130 -7.29 -0.06 -9.17
CA LEU A 130 -8.74 0.07 -8.93
C LEU A 130 -9.46 -1.00 -9.76
N GLY A 131 -10.19 -1.90 -9.10
CA GLY A 131 -10.94 -2.97 -9.78
C GLY A 131 -12.01 -3.57 -8.88
N LYS A 132 -13.18 -3.96 -9.43
CA LYS A 132 -14.29 -4.49 -8.62
C LYS A 132 -14.03 -5.87 -8.02
N HIS A 133 -12.93 -6.53 -8.42
CA HIS A 133 -12.59 -7.87 -7.96
C HIS A 133 -11.11 -7.94 -7.56
N ARG A 134 -10.85 -8.28 -6.29
CA ARG A 134 -9.50 -8.32 -5.71
C ARG A 134 -8.58 -9.30 -6.43
N GLU A 135 -9.09 -10.49 -6.75
CA GLU A 135 -8.31 -11.53 -7.44
C GLU A 135 -7.85 -11.09 -8.82
N ILE A 136 -8.72 -10.43 -9.60
CA ILE A 136 -8.38 -9.89 -10.92
C ILE A 136 -7.31 -8.80 -10.80
N ALA A 137 -7.42 -7.93 -9.80
CA ALA A 137 -6.42 -6.89 -9.55
C ALA A 137 -5.07 -7.48 -9.12
N ARG A 138 -5.05 -8.56 -8.32
CA ARG A 138 -3.82 -9.30 -7.98
C ARG A 138 -3.18 -9.93 -9.21
N ASP A 139 -3.98 -10.52 -10.09
CA ASP A 139 -3.54 -11.10 -11.36
C ASP A 139 -2.83 -10.06 -12.23
N PHE A 140 -3.35 -8.82 -12.29
CA PHE A 140 -2.67 -7.72 -12.98
C PHE A 140 -1.34 -7.37 -12.31
N GLY A 141 -1.31 -7.25 -10.98
CA GLY A 141 -0.07 -6.99 -10.25
C GLY A 141 1.00 -8.05 -10.51
N ALA A 142 0.64 -9.33 -10.49
CA ALA A 142 1.56 -10.43 -10.79
C ALA A 142 2.06 -10.37 -12.24
N THR A 143 1.16 -10.09 -13.19
CA THR A 143 1.49 -9.99 -14.62
C THR A 143 2.47 -8.85 -14.93
N LEU A 144 2.50 -7.81 -14.09
CA LEU A 144 3.32 -6.61 -14.26
C LEU A 144 4.48 -6.51 -13.25
N SER A 145 4.77 -7.60 -12.53
CA SER A 145 5.77 -7.65 -11.47
C SER A 145 7.20 -7.32 -11.93
N ASP A 146 7.47 -7.36 -13.23
CA ASP A 146 8.74 -6.94 -13.84
C ASP A 146 8.82 -5.43 -14.12
N LEU A 147 7.70 -4.71 -14.07
CA LEU A 147 7.63 -3.25 -14.30
C LEU A 147 7.24 -2.46 -13.05
N CYS A 148 6.44 -3.02 -12.16
CA CYS A 148 5.96 -2.34 -10.98
C CYS A 148 5.68 -3.32 -9.84
N THR A 149 5.80 -2.85 -8.60
CA THR A 149 5.39 -3.60 -7.42
C THR A 149 3.94 -3.26 -7.08
N LEU A 150 3.08 -4.27 -6.98
CA LEU A 150 1.73 -4.08 -6.44
C LEU A 150 1.81 -3.66 -4.98
N SER A 151 1.25 -2.49 -4.66
CA SER A 151 1.26 -1.95 -3.28
C SER A 151 -0.14 -1.72 -2.72
N GLY A 152 -1.16 -1.69 -3.57
CA GLY A 152 -2.53 -1.60 -3.12
C GLY A 152 -3.56 -2.00 -4.18
N ILE A 153 -4.70 -2.46 -3.71
CA ILE A 153 -5.90 -2.80 -4.48
C ILE A 153 -7.10 -2.13 -3.82
N TYR A 154 -7.84 -1.34 -4.58
CA TYR A 154 -9.12 -0.80 -4.13
C TYR A 154 -10.27 -1.54 -4.83
N VAL A 155 -11.15 -2.13 -4.02
CA VAL A 155 -12.23 -3.05 -4.41
C VAL A 155 -13.54 -2.66 -3.71
N ASP A 156 -14.04 -1.48 -4.00
CA ASP A 156 -15.31 -0.96 -3.45
C ASP A 156 -15.93 0.05 -4.42
N ASP A 157 -17.18 0.44 -4.20
CA ASP A 157 -17.79 1.53 -4.99
C ASP A 157 -16.88 2.76 -5.03
N PHE A 158 -16.83 3.41 -6.20
CA PHE A 158 -15.91 4.51 -6.40
C PHE A 158 -16.29 5.69 -5.50
N SER A 159 -15.36 6.06 -4.63
CA SER A 159 -15.45 7.23 -3.76
C SER A 159 -14.18 8.02 -3.90
N GLU A 160 -14.29 9.28 -4.34
CA GLU A 160 -13.12 10.15 -4.52
C GLU A 160 -12.35 10.33 -3.20
N ALA A 161 -13.08 10.44 -2.09
CA ALA A 161 -12.49 10.52 -0.76
C ALA A 161 -11.74 9.24 -0.39
N ALA A 162 -12.31 8.07 -0.64
CA ALA A 162 -11.66 6.79 -0.31
C ALA A 162 -10.45 6.52 -1.21
N VAL A 163 -10.53 6.83 -2.51
CA VAL A 163 -9.41 6.71 -3.44
C VAL A 163 -8.29 7.68 -3.08
N SER A 164 -8.63 8.93 -2.74
CA SER A 164 -7.64 9.90 -2.24
C SER A 164 -6.99 9.41 -0.95
N GLN A 165 -7.76 8.85 -0.02
CA GLN A 165 -7.25 8.29 1.22
C GLN A 165 -6.33 7.09 0.98
N ALA A 166 -6.69 6.19 0.06
CA ALA A 166 -5.87 5.06 -0.37
C ALA A 166 -4.50 5.53 -0.91
N LEU A 167 -4.48 6.57 -1.76
CA LEU A 167 -3.24 7.16 -2.27
C LEU A 167 -2.34 7.68 -1.15
N HIS A 168 -2.93 8.36 -0.16
CA HIS A 168 -2.17 8.92 0.96
C HIS A 168 -1.61 7.84 1.90
N LEU A 169 -2.35 6.75 2.08
CA LEU A 169 -1.98 5.64 2.95
C LEU A 169 -0.74 4.88 2.45
N MET A 170 -0.67 4.59 1.16
CA MET A 170 0.28 3.63 0.61
C MET A 170 1.74 4.07 0.77
N HIS A 171 2.61 3.13 1.16
CA HIS A 171 4.04 3.35 1.27
C HIS A 171 4.85 2.23 0.55
N PRO A 172 5.71 2.59 -0.43
CA PRO A 172 5.88 3.91 -1.00
C PRO A 172 4.62 4.34 -1.78
N ALA A 173 4.53 5.64 -2.07
CA ALA A 173 3.40 6.19 -2.82
C ALA A 173 3.31 5.55 -4.23
N PRO A 174 2.12 5.22 -4.72
CA PRO A 174 1.97 4.59 -6.02
C PRO A 174 2.34 5.56 -7.15
N ARG A 175 3.32 5.20 -7.97
CA ARG A 175 3.69 5.92 -9.20
C ARG A 175 2.91 5.46 -10.41
N VAL A 176 2.27 4.30 -10.30
CA VAL A 176 1.39 3.74 -11.33
C VAL A 176 -0.02 3.61 -10.76
N MET A 177 -1.01 4.14 -11.48
CA MET A 177 -2.42 3.84 -11.22
C MET A 177 -2.99 3.05 -12.38
N LEU A 178 -3.54 1.87 -12.07
CA LEU A 178 -4.23 1.02 -13.03
C LEU A 178 -5.72 1.05 -12.72
N VAL A 179 -6.55 1.33 -13.73
CA VAL A 179 -8.02 1.34 -13.57
C VAL A 179 -8.63 0.31 -14.51
N GLY A 180 -9.32 -0.68 -13.95
CA GLY A 180 -9.95 -1.74 -14.74
C GLY A 180 -11.18 -2.33 -14.05
N GLY A 181 -11.72 -3.41 -14.61
CA GLY A 181 -12.68 -4.27 -13.92
C GLY A 181 -13.94 -3.56 -13.43
N GLY A 182 -14.51 -2.64 -14.21
CA GLY A 182 -15.79 -2.01 -13.91
C GLY A 182 -15.74 -0.60 -13.30
N PHE A 183 -14.55 0.02 -13.22
CA PHE A 183 -14.37 1.46 -12.89
C PHE A 183 -14.03 2.33 -14.11
N LEU A 184 -14.37 1.89 -15.31
CA LEU A 184 -14.00 2.61 -16.52
C LEU A 184 -14.66 4.00 -16.59
N ASP A 185 -15.93 4.09 -16.20
CA ASP A 185 -16.67 5.36 -16.17
C ASP A 185 -16.07 6.35 -15.14
N ASP A 186 -15.40 5.83 -14.11
CA ASP A 186 -14.71 6.61 -13.08
C ASP A 186 -13.25 6.92 -13.43
N ALA A 187 -12.71 6.34 -14.52
CA ALA A 187 -11.31 6.53 -14.90
C ALA A 187 -10.91 8.00 -15.06
N PRO A 188 -11.72 8.92 -15.63
CA PRO A 188 -11.38 10.34 -15.68
C PRO A 188 -11.24 10.97 -14.29
N LYS A 189 -12.11 10.61 -13.34
CA LYS A 189 -12.05 11.11 -11.95
C LYS A 189 -10.85 10.53 -11.21
N ALA A 190 -10.62 9.22 -11.34
CA ALA A 190 -9.46 8.56 -10.76
C ALA A 190 -8.15 9.19 -11.26
N LYS A 191 -8.06 9.48 -12.56
CA LYS A 191 -6.91 10.18 -13.15
C LYS A 191 -6.70 11.55 -12.54
N ALA A 192 -7.76 12.37 -12.44
CA ALA A 192 -7.65 13.70 -11.86
C ALA A 192 -7.18 13.67 -10.39
N LEU A 193 -7.68 12.73 -9.58
CA LEU A 193 -7.22 12.52 -8.21
C LEU A 193 -5.74 12.12 -8.16
N PHE A 194 -5.33 11.21 -9.05
CA PHE A 194 -3.96 10.74 -9.10
C PHE A 194 -2.98 11.86 -9.48
N GLU A 195 -3.33 12.67 -10.47
CA GLU A 195 -2.55 13.84 -10.87
C GLU A 195 -2.50 14.89 -9.74
N HIS A 196 -3.64 15.17 -9.12
CA HIS A 196 -3.72 16.12 -8.00
C HIS A 196 -2.89 15.68 -6.79
N PHE A 197 -2.92 14.38 -6.44
CA PHE A 197 -2.09 13.82 -5.38
C PHE A 197 -0.61 14.13 -5.59
N TRP A 198 -0.11 13.91 -6.81
CA TRP A 198 1.30 14.15 -7.14
C TRP A 198 1.66 15.64 -7.23
N GLN A 199 0.70 16.50 -7.58
CA GLN A 199 0.89 17.96 -7.54
C GLN A 199 0.99 18.49 -6.10
N THR A 200 0.24 17.90 -5.17
CA THR A 200 0.16 18.35 -3.79
C THR A 200 1.15 17.66 -2.84
N ASN A 201 1.76 16.55 -3.27
CA ASN A 201 2.74 15.78 -2.48
C ASN A 201 4.07 15.58 -3.26
N PRO A 202 4.75 16.66 -3.69
CA PRO A 202 5.97 16.56 -4.50
C PRO A 202 7.14 15.90 -3.74
N ASP A 203 7.17 16.01 -2.42
CA ASP A 203 8.14 15.39 -1.51
C ASP A 203 8.05 13.85 -1.50
N ARG A 204 6.89 13.29 -1.86
CA ARG A 204 6.69 11.84 -1.95
C ARG A 204 7.22 11.21 -3.24
N LYS A 205 7.70 12.02 -4.19
CA LYS A 205 8.04 11.58 -5.56
C LYS A 205 9.38 10.83 -5.64
N GLY A 206 10.20 10.91 -4.59
CA GLY A 206 11.54 10.34 -4.59
C GLY A 206 12.45 10.97 -5.65
N ALA A 207 13.54 10.29 -6.01
CA ALA A 207 14.52 10.74 -7.00
C ALA A 207 14.17 10.37 -8.46
N GLU A 208 13.05 9.67 -8.69
CA GLU A 208 12.70 9.10 -10.00
C GLU A 208 11.58 9.89 -10.71
N GLU A 209 11.74 10.16 -12.00
CA GLU A 209 10.80 10.97 -12.78
C GLU A 209 9.63 10.18 -13.38
N GLY A 210 8.44 10.76 -13.37
CA GLY A 210 7.25 10.27 -14.10
C GLY A 210 6.18 9.60 -13.22
N THR A 211 4.96 9.54 -13.76
CA THR A 211 3.83 8.78 -13.20
C THR A 211 3.06 8.17 -14.37
N ALA A 212 2.49 6.98 -14.18
CA ALA A 212 1.70 6.32 -15.21
C ALA A 212 0.26 6.14 -14.74
N PHE A 213 -0.68 6.52 -15.59
CA PHE A 213 -2.09 6.19 -15.45
C PHE A 213 -2.50 5.33 -16.64
N VAL A 214 -3.02 4.14 -16.38
CA VAL A 214 -3.46 3.23 -17.45
C VAL A 214 -4.85 2.71 -17.13
N SER A 215 -5.80 2.94 -18.03
CA SER A 215 -7.12 2.32 -17.97
C SER A 215 -7.21 1.14 -18.94
N VAL A 216 -7.95 0.11 -18.53
CA VAL A 216 -8.25 -1.08 -19.34
C VAL A 216 -9.72 -1.08 -19.72
N ASP A 217 -10.00 -0.82 -20.98
CA ASP A 217 -11.34 -0.93 -21.54
C ASP A 217 -11.75 -2.41 -21.71
N PRO A 218 -12.99 -2.81 -21.37
CA PRO A 218 -13.47 -4.18 -21.58
C PRO A 218 -13.36 -4.69 -23.03
N SER A 219 -13.37 -3.81 -24.02
CA SER A 219 -13.14 -4.15 -25.43
C SER A 219 -11.76 -4.75 -25.66
N ILE A 220 -10.72 -4.24 -24.98
CA ILE A 220 -9.34 -4.77 -25.10
C ILE A 220 -9.30 -6.23 -24.65
N TRP A 221 -9.99 -6.55 -23.55
CA TRP A 221 -10.11 -7.93 -23.08
C TRP A 221 -10.88 -8.80 -24.07
N LYS A 222 -12.00 -8.32 -24.63
CA LYS A 222 -12.80 -9.07 -25.60
C LYS A 222 -12.05 -9.34 -26.91
N GLU A 223 -11.27 -8.38 -27.38
CA GLU A 223 -10.55 -8.46 -28.65
C GLU A 223 -9.24 -9.22 -28.56
N LYS A 224 -8.49 -9.01 -27.47
CA LYS A 224 -7.08 -9.46 -27.37
C LYS A 224 -6.81 -10.41 -26.21
N GLY A 225 -7.82 -10.71 -25.40
CA GLY A 225 -7.70 -11.61 -24.25
C GLY A 225 -6.73 -11.10 -23.17
N LYS A 226 -6.32 -12.02 -22.29
CA LYS A 226 -5.43 -11.74 -21.15
C LYS A 226 -4.07 -11.20 -21.58
N GLU A 227 -3.47 -11.79 -22.63
CA GLU A 227 -2.15 -11.39 -23.13
C GLU A 227 -2.17 -9.97 -23.74
N GLY A 228 -3.20 -9.62 -24.51
CA GLY A 228 -3.32 -8.28 -25.07
C GLY A 228 -3.58 -7.20 -24.01
N VAL A 229 -4.30 -7.52 -22.94
CA VAL A 229 -4.43 -6.60 -21.79
C VAL A 229 -3.08 -6.42 -21.09
N ALA A 230 -2.32 -7.49 -20.90
CA ALA A 230 -0.96 -7.41 -20.34
C ALA A 230 -0.05 -6.52 -21.21
N GLU A 231 -0.07 -6.68 -22.53
CA GLU A 231 0.72 -5.86 -23.46
C GLU A 231 0.29 -4.38 -23.42
N HIS A 232 -1.02 -4.10 -23.39
CA HIS A 232 -1.56 -2.75 -23.26
C HIS A 232 -1.09 -2.06 -21.97
N LEU A 233 -1.20 -2.77 -20.84
CA LEU A 233 -0.73 -2.30 -19.54
C LEU A 233 0.77 -1.98 -19.56
N ARG A 234 1.59 -2.89 -20.10
CA ARG A 234 3.04 -2.71 -20.24
C ARG A 234 3.40 -1.48 -21.07
N LYS A 235 2.76 -1.30 -22.22
CA LYS A 235 2.97 -0.13 -23.09
C LYS A 235 2.60 1.17 -22.38
N GLY A 236 1.46 1.19 -21.68
CA GLY A 236 1.01 2.36 -20.93
C GLY A 236 1.97 2.76 -19.81
N ILE A 237 2.43 1.78 -19.02
CA ILE A 237 3.39 2.01 -17.92
C ILE A 237 4.71 2.55 -18.45
N LYS A 238 5.32 1.88 -19.45
CA LYS A 238 6.60 2.32 -20.02
C LYS A 238 6.53 3.73 -20.58
N LYS A 239 5.45 4.05 -21.30
CA LYS A 239 5.21 5.40 -21.82
C LYS A 239 5.09 6.45 -20.71
N GLY A 240 4.36 6.16 -19.63
CA GLY A 240 4.15 7.13 -18.54
C GLY A 240 5.39 7.33 -17.65
N LEU A 241 6.22 6.30 -17.52
CA LEU A 241 7.45 6.33 -16.73
C LEU A 241 8.71 6.67 -17.54
N SER A 242 8.58 6.87 -18.86
CA SER A 242 9.70 7.10 -19.77
C SER A 242 10.76 5.97 -19.77
N LEU A 243 10.29 4.72 -19.68
CA LEU A 243 11.11 3.49 -19.67
C LEU A 243 11.23 2.82 -21.05
#